data_AF-A0A0F0HP84-F1
#
_entry.id   AF-A0A0F0HP84-F1
#
_cell.length_a   1.000
_cell.length_b   1.000
_cell.length_c   1.000
_cell.angle_alpha   90.00
_cell.angle_beta   90.00
_cell.angle_gamma   90.00
#
_symmetry.space_group_name_H-M   'P 1'
#
loop_
_entity.id
_entity.type
_entity.pdbx_description
1 polymer ?
#
loop_
_entity_poly.entity_id
_entity_poly.type
_entity_poly.pdbx_seq_one_letter_code
_entity_poly.pdbx_strand_id
1 'polypeptide(L)'
;MPPTVDSRPRDTRGYPVPAITPWQGDEPQFALTDYGRSADCARGRLCSVCNTLMPRGPVWRVVGATESAAIGAALAAGRPYRNLAPTLEGPGHRACMLYASMVCPYLARPNARRGLSAERPDELTEHVVRGAVRGEMGAVVGFGDYEYAVTDSQVLFRFLDVVEFLPHDTADAQLDELKAELDRLAGN
;
A
#
# COMPACT_ATOMS: atom_id res chain seq x y z
N MET A 1 -7.69 14.38 -2.90
CA MET A 1 -7.93 12.93 -3.07
C MET A 1 -7.97 12.62 -4.55
N PRO A 2 -7.41 11.50 -5.04
CA PRO A 2 -7.50 11.12 -6.45
C PRO A 2 -8.94 10.85 -6.90
N PRO A 3 -9.39 11.29 -8.09
CA PRO A 3 -10.76 11.09 -8.58
C PRO A 3 -11.19 9.60 -8.62
N THR A 4 -10.27 8.70 -8.99
CA THR A 4 -10.54 7.26 -9.00
C THR A 4 -10.79 6.70 -7.60
N VAL A 5 -10.14 7.26 -6.58
CA VAL A 5 -10.41 6.90 -5.18
C VAL A 5 -11.74 7.48 -4.72
N ASP A 6 -12.05 8.72 -5.10
CA ASP A 6 -13.32 9.38 -4.74
C ASP A 6 -14.56 8.64 -5.27
N SER A 7 -14.41 7.97 -6.42
CA SER A 7 -15.45 7.14 -7.05
C SER A 7 -15.70 5.78 -6.37
N ARG A 8 -14.88 5.40 -5.38
CA ARG A 8 -15.03 4.11 -4.70
C ARG A 8 -16.26 4.10 -3.79
N PRO A 9 -16.86 2.93 -3.54
CA PRO A 9 -17.86 2.77 -2.49
C PRO A 9 -17.34 3.31 -1.16
N ARG A 10 -18.23 3.87 -0.34
CA ARG A 10 -17.88 4.51 0.93
C ARG A 10 -18.38 3.70 2.10
N ASP A 11 -17.66 3.76 3.22
CA ASP A 11 -18.14 3.24 4.49
C ASP A 11 -19.23 4.14 5.09
N THR A 12 -19.79 3.74 6.24
CA THR A 12 -20.83 4.49 6.96
C THR A 12 -20.38 5.89 7.44
N ARG A 13 -19.08 6.15 7.47
CA ARG A 13 -18.48 7.45 7.84
C ARG A 13 -18.21 8.32 6.61
N GLY A 14 -18.47 7.81 5.40
CA GLY A 14 -18.24 8.50 4.13
C GLY A 14 -16.83 8.35 3.57
N TYR A 15 -15.98 7.50 4.14
CA TYR A 15 -14.62 7.28 3.63
C TYR A 15 -14.62 6.27 2.49
N PRO A 16 -13.91 6.54 1.38
CA PRO A 16 -13.74 5.58 0.30
C PRO A 16 -13.07 4.29 0.77
N VAL A 17 -13.60 3.15 0.34
CA VAL A 17 -13.13 1.83 0.70
C VAL A 17 -12.17 1.29 -0.38
N PRO A 18 -10.93 0.90 -0.01
CA PRO A 18 -9.97 0.30 -0.93
C PRO A 18 -10.52 -0.90 -1.69
N ALA A 19 -10.00 -1.13 -2.90
CA ALA A 19 -10.45 -2.20 -3.79
C ALA A 19 -10.30 -3.60 -3.19
N ILE A 20 -9.24 -3.82 -2.42
CA ILE A 20 -8.90 -5.10 -1.79
C ILE A 20 -9.65 -5.36 -0.46
N THR A 21 -10.39 -4.38 0.07
CA THR A 21 -11.12 -4.56 1.33
C THR A 21 -12.35 -5.44 1.11
N PRO A 22 -12.50 -6.57 1.82
CA PRO A 22 -13.70 -7.39 1.76
C PRO A 22 -14.89 -6.69 2.45
N TRP A 23 -16.09 -7.10 2.08
CA TRP A 23 -17.34 -6.60 2.65
C TRP A 23 -18.11 -7.75 3.28
N GLN A 24 -18.70 -7.50 4.46
CA GLN A 24 -19.67 -8.40 5.08
C GLN A 24 -21.02 -7.69 5.08
N GLY A 25 -21.89 -8.05 4.13
CA GLY A 25 -23.07 -7.22 3.83
C GLY A 25 -22.63 -5.82 3.40
N ASP A 26 -23.15 -4.80 4.07
CA ASP A 26 -22.85 -3.39 3.80
C ASP A 26 -21.67 -2.86 4.64
N GLU A 27 -20.97 -3.71 5.40
CA GLU A 27 -19.87 -3.29 6.28
C GLU A 27 -18.49 -3.71 5.75
N PRO A 28 -17.59 -2.74 5.45
CA PRO A 28 -16.24 -3.05 5.00
C PRO A 28 -15.35 -3.55 6.13
N GLN A 29 -14.62 -4.63 5.87
CA GLN A 29 -13.78 -5.34 6.84
C GLN A 29 -12.31 -4.93 6.69
N PHE A 30 -11.97 -3.72 7.18
CA PHE A 30 -10.61 -3.14 7.03
C PHE A 30 -9.47 -3.94 7.68
N ALA A 31 -9.79 -4.84 8.63
CA ALA A 31 -8.81 -5.70 9.28
C ALA A 31 -8.49 -6.98 8.47
N LEU A 32 -9.23 -7.23 7.39
CA LEU A 32 -9.09 -8.42 6.56
C LEU A 32 -8.58 -8.03 5.17
N THR A 33 -7.82 -8.93 4.56
CA THR A 33 -7.42 -8.84 3.16
C THR A 33 -8.23 -9.85 2.37
N ASP A 34 -8.89 -9.41 1.30
CA ASP A 34 -9.56 -10.32 0.38
C ASP A 34 -8.54 -10.84 -0.63
N TYR A 35 -8.16 -12.11 -0.50
CA TYR A 35 -7.16 -12.74 -1.37
C TYR A 35 -7.64 -12.88 -2.82
N GLY A 36 -8.95 -13.03 -3.06
CA GLY A 36 -9.51 -13.07 -4.41
C GLY A 36 -9.34 -11.72 -5.10
N ARG A 37 -9.75 -10.64 -4.44
CA ARG A 37 -9.58 -9.27 -4.94
C ARG A 37 -8.11 -8.89 -5.12
N SER A 38 -7.25 -9.35 -4.22
CA SER A 38 -5.80 -9.13 -4.32
C SER A 38 -5.22 -9.88 -5.52
N ALA A 39 -5.72 -11.09 -5.81
CA ALA A 39 -5.30 -11.87 -6.97
C ALA A 39 -5.77 -11.23 -8.28
N ASP A 40 -6.98 -10.66 -8.30
CA ASP A 40 -7.49 -9.89 -9.44
C ASP A 40 -6.65 -8.63 -9.69
N CYS A 41 -6.26 -7.92 -8.62
CA CYS A 41 -5.34 -6.79 -8.73
C CYS A 41 -3.98 -7.22 -9.31
N ALA A 42 -3.42 -8.32 -8.83
CA ALA A 42 -2.15 -8.85 -9.31
C ALA A 42 -2.21 -9.29 -10.79
N ARG A 43 -3.23 -10.07 -11.16
CA ARG A 43 -3.40 -10.58 -12.53
C ARG A 43 -3.76 -9.49 -13.53
N GLY A 44 -4.61 -8.56 -13.14
CA GLY A 44 -5.12 -7.49 -13.99
C GLY A 44 -4.27 -6.23 -13.97
N ARG A 45 -3.18 -6.19 -13.18
CA ARG A 45 -2.40 -4.97 -12.91
C ARG A 45 -3.31 -3.81 -12.46
N LEU A 46 -4.26 -4.11 -11.59
CA LEU A 46 -5.19 -3.13 -11.04
C LEU A 46 -4.63 -2.57 -9.74
N CYS A 47 -4.87 -1.29 -9.50
CA CYS A 47 -4.49 -0.65 -8.25
C CYS A 47 -5.28 -1.21 -7.07
N SER A 48 -4.57 -1.62 -6.03
CA SER A 48 -5.15 -2.18 -4.80
C SER A 48 -6.07 -1.21 -4.02
N VAL A 49 -6.01 0.08 -4.34
CA VAL A 49 -6.85 1.12 -3.72
C VAL A 49 -8.08 1.43 -4.58
N CYS A 50 -7.91 1.75 -5.86
CA CYS A 50 -9.00 2.28 -6.70
C CYS A 50 -9.59 1.26 -7.70
N ASN A 51 -8.99 0.07 -7.83
CA ASN A 51 -9.37 -0.99 -8.78
C ASN A 51 -9.28 -0.60 -10.26
N THR A 52 -8.58 0.48 -10.61
CA THR A 52 -8.37 0.85 -12.01
C THR A 52 -7.02 0.35 -12.50
N LEU A 53 -6.92 0.11 -13.81
CA LEU A 53 -5.68 -0.36 -14.45
C LEU A 53 -4.53 0.61 -14.16
N MET A 54 -3.41 0.07 -13.70
CA MET A 54 -2.15 0.80 -13.65
C MET A 54 -1.48 0.68 -15.03
N PRO A 55 -1.20 1.81 -15.70
CA PRO A 55 -0.47 1.79 -16.96
C PRO A 55 0.87 1.04 -16.85
N ARG A 56 1.43 0.66 -18.01
CA ARG A 56 2.80 0.15 -18.06
C ARG A 56 3.75 1.21 -17.48
N GLY A 57 4.73 0.78 -16.70
CA GLY A 57 5.66 1.66 -16.00
C GLY A 57 5.71 1.35 -14.50
N PRO A 58 6.17 2.29 -13.68
CA PRO A 58 6.32 2.04 -12.25
C PRO A 58 5.00 1.76 -11.54
N VAL A 59 5.10 1.10 -10.39
CA VAL A 59 4.02 0.92 -9.41
C VAL A 59 4.47 1.42 -8.05
N TRP A 60 3.53 1.79 -7.20
CA TRP A 60 3.83 2.33 -5.87
C TRP A 60 3.27 1.45 -4.76
N ARG A 61 3.93 1.52 -3.61
CA ARG A 61 3.46 0.95 -2.34
C ARG A 61 3.87 1.84 -1.17
N VAL A 62 3.10 1.80 -0.09
CA VAL A 62 3.51 2.37 1.19
C VAL A 62 4.24 1.30 2.01
N VAL A 63 5.43 1.62 2.51
CA VAL A 63 6.27 0.72 3.32
C VAL A 63 6.42 1.22 4.75
N GLY A 64 6.51 0.28 5.70
CA GLY A 64 6.74 0.56 7.12
C GLY A 64 8.21 0.86 7.45
N ALA A 65 8.49 1.16 8.72
CA ALA A 65 9.80 1.63 9.16
C ALA A 65 10.97 0.71 8.84
N THR A 66 10.84 -0.59 9.09
CA THR A 66 11.91 -1.57 8.84
C THR A 66 12.30 -1.64 7.36
N GLU A 67 11.30 -1.69 6.49
CA GLU A 67 11.53 -1.75 5.04
C GLU A 67 12.04 -0.42 4.49
N SER A 68 11.50 0.70 4.97
CA SER A 68 11.99 2.05 4.65
C SER A 68 13.48 2.21 5.00
N ALA A 69 13.90 1.78 6.19
CA ALA A 69 15.29 1.82 6.62
C ALA A 69 16.20 0.94 5.74
N ALA A 70 15.74 -0.26 5.37
CA ALA A 70 16.48 -1.16 4.50
C ALA A 70 16.65 -0.59 3.08
N ILE A 71 15.60 0.03 2.53
CA ILE A 71 15.66 0.73 1.24
C ILE A 71 16.64 1.91 1.32
N GLY A 72 16.51 2.76 2.33
CA GLY A 72 17.40 3.91 2.53
C GLY A 72 18.87 3.50 2.64
N ALA A 73 19.18 2.45 3.39
CA ALA A 73 20.54 1.92 3.52
C ALA A 73 21.09 1.32 2.21
N ALA A 74 20.25 0.67 1.41
CA ALA A 74 20.66 0.16 0.09
C ALA A 74 21.00 1.31 -0.87
N LEU A 75 20.12 2.32 -0.95
CA LEU A 75 20.28 3.49 -1.80
C LEU A 75 21.53 4.32 -1.41
N ALA A 76 21.74 4.56 -0.11
CA ALA A 76 22.92 5.28 0.38
C ALA A 76 24.24 4.57 0.06
N ALA A 77 24.21 3.23 -0.03
CA ALA A 77 25.35 2.40 -0.43
C ALA A 77 25.48 2.24 -1.95
N GLY A 78 24.63 2.88 -2.76
CA GLY A 78 24.61 2.73 -4.21
C GLY A 78 24.24 1.31 -4.69
N ARG A 79 23.49 0.56 -3.88
CA ARG A 79 23.08 -0.82 -4.17
C ARG A 79 21.60 -0.88 -4.56
N PRO A 80 21.21 -1.81 -5.45
CA PRO A 80 19.80 -2.06 -5.72
C PRO A 80 19.10 -2.61 -4.47
N TYR A 81 17.81 -2.34 -4.35
CA TYR A 81 16.95 -2.93 -3.34
C TYR A 81 15.92 -3.86 -3.99
N ARG A 82 15.73 -5.04 -3.38
CA ARG A 82 14.65 -5.99 -3.66
C ARG A 82 14.09 -6.44 -2.32
N ASN A 83 12.77 -6.49 -2.19
CA ASN A 83 12.17 -7.07 -0.98
C ASN A 83 12.42 -8.58 -0.97
N LEU A 84 13.34 -9.04 -0.12
CA LEU A 84 13.68 -10.46 0.00
C LEU A 84 12.50 -11.26 0.59
N ALA A 85 11.75 -10.65 1.50
CA ALA A 85 10.50 -11.18 2.02
C ALA A 85 9.32 -10.67 1.17
N PRO A 86 8.47 -11.57 0.62
CA PRO A 86 7.26 -11.16 -0.08
C PRO A 86 6.27 -10.48 0.89
N THR A 87 5.41 -9.62 0.34
CA THR A 87 4.38 -8.88 1.09
C THR A 87 2.97 -9.20 0.60
N LEU A 88 1.97 -9.04 1.46
CA LEU A 88 0.55 -9.15 1.09
C LEU A 88 -0.01 -7.83 0.52
N GLU A 89 0.71 -6.72 0.68
CA GLU A 89 0.28 -5.39 0.29
C GLU A 89 0.51 -5.19 -1.23
N GLY A 90 -0.58 -5.15 -2.00
CA GLY A 90 -0.54 -5.04 -3.47
C GLY A 90 -0.15 -3.64 -3.99
N PRO A 91 0.27 -3.55 -5.28
CA PRO A 91 0.69 -2.31 -5.93
C PRO A 91 -0.47 -1.32 -6.16
N GLY A 92 -0.14 -0.05 -6.34
CA GLY A 92 -1.09 0.99 -6.75
C GLY A 92 -0.47 2.13 -7.53
N HIS A 93 -1.31 3.05 -8.01
CA HIS A 93 -0.84 4.30 -8.63
C HIS A 93 -0.14 5.19 -7.60
N ARG A 94 0.80 6.02 -8.06
CA ARG A 94 1.48 7.03 -7.23
C ARG A 94 0.50 7.86 -6.40
N ALA A 95 -0.48 8.49 -7.05
CA ALA A 95 -1.49 9.31 -6.39
C ALA A 95 -2.32 8.54 -5.33
N CYS A 96 -2.64 7.27 -5.63
CA CYS A 96 -3.41 6.43 -4.71
C CYS A 96 -2.59 6.08 -3.47
N MET A 97 -1.30 5.80 -3.61
CA MET A 97 -0.43 5.43 -2.50
C MET A 97 -0.02 6.63 -1.64
N LEU A 98 0.21 7.80 -2.25
CA LEU A 98 0.37 9.07 -1.53
C LEU A 98 -0.88 9.41 -0.72
N TYR A 99 -2.07 9.26 -1.31
CA TYR A 99 -3.31 9.45 -0.58
C TYR A 99 -3.48 8.43 0.56
N ALA A 100 -3.25 7.14 0.27
CA ALA A 100 -3.40 6.07 1.25
C ALA A 100 -2.44 6.22 2.44
N SER A 101 -1.20 6.70 2.24
CA SER A 101 -0.29 6.96 3.35
C SER A 101 -0.85 7.99 4.32
N MET A 102 -1.57 9.00 3.83
CA MET A 102 -2.17 10.06 4.65
C MET A 102 -3.46 9.66 5.36
N VAL A 103 -4.31 8.84 4.73
CA VAL A 103 -5.65 8.57 5.28
C VAL A 103 -5.79 7.22 5.97
N CYS A 104 -4.87 6.28 5.74
CA CYS A 104 -4.92 4.98 6.39
C CYS A 104 -4.64 5.17 7.90
N PRO A 105 -5.55 4.76 8.81
CA PRO A 105 -5.34 4.92 10.25
C PRO A 105 -4.04 4.29 10.77
N TYR A 106 -3.57 3.23 10.12
CA TYR A 106 -2.30 2.57 10.45
C TYR A 106 -1.08 3.28 9.87
N LEU A 107 -1.13 3.76 8.63
CA LEU A 107 0.02 4.36 7.95
C LEU A 107 0.23 5.83 8.31
N ALA A 108 -0.85 6.53 8.67
CA ALA A 108 -0.86 7.97 8.87
C ALA A 108 -0.12 8.45 10.12
N ARG A 109 0.03 7.58 11.14
CA ARG A 109 0.63 7.94 12.42
C ARG A 109 1.71 6.95 12.84
N PRO A 110 2.90 7.41 13.25
CA PRO A 110 3.97 6.56 13.77
C PRO A 110 3.53 5.59 14.87
N ASN A 111 2.66 6.07 15.76
CA ASN A 111 2.18 5.33 16.92
C ASN A 111 0.94 4.46 16.65
N ALA A 112 0.44 4.41 15.41
CA ALA A 112 -0.71 3.59 15.08
C ALA A 112 -0.37 2.09 15.19
N ARG A 113 -1.37 1.32 15.63
CA ARG A 113 -1.28 -0.13 15.82
C ARG A 113 -2.38 -0.81 15.01
N ARG A 114 -2.05 -1.93 14.36
CA ARG A 114 -3.07 -2.79 13.73
C ARG A 114 -3.95 -3.42 14.82
N GLY A 115 -5.26 -3.45 14.58
CA GLY A 115 -6.25 -3.97 15.54
C GLY A 115 -6.06 -5.46 15.85
N LEU A 116 -6.45 -5.86 17.06
CA LEU A 116 -6.23 -7.22 17.60
C LEU A 116 -7.30 -8.24 17.17
N SER A 117 -8.38 -7.80 16.51
CA SER A 117 -9.62 -8.56 16.32
C SER A 117 -9.68 -9.45 15.07
N ALA A 118 -8.61 -9.56 14.28
CA ALA A 118 -8.58 -10.54 13.19
C ALA A 118 -8.31 -11.94 13.77
N GLU A 119 -9.34 -12.79 13.78
CA GLU A 119 -9.24 -14.18 14.23
C GLU A 119 -8.35 -14.99 13.27
N ARG A 120 -7.11 -15.26 13.72
CA ARG A 120 -6.06 -16.18 13.19
C ARG A 120 -4.96 -15.55 12.31
N PRO A 121 -3.75 -15.34 12.87
CA PRO A 121 -2.50 -15.23 12.11
C PRO A 121 -1.89 -16.63 11.93
N ASP A 122 -1.33 -16.91 10.77
CA ASP A 122 -0.40 -18.02 10.59
C ASP A 122 1.05 -17.57 10.85
N GLU A 123 1.98 -18.51 10.96
CA GLU A 123 3.40 -18.30 11.27
C GLU A 123 4.13 -17.39 10.25
N LEU A 124 3.55 -17.13 9.06
CA LEU A 124 4.09 -16.20 8.06
C LEU A 124 3.58 -14.76 8.19
N THR A 125 2.43 -14.56 8.84
CA THR A 125 1.91 -13.23 9.20
C THR A 125 2.58 -12.63 10.44
N GLU A 126 3.60 -13.29 11.01
CA GLU A 126 4.34 -12.76 12.15
C GLU A 126 5.02 -11.41 11.82
N HIS A 127 5.36 -11.13 10.57
CA HIS A 127 5.85 -9.81 10.13
C HIS A 127 4.74 -8.75 10.02
N VAL A 128 3.48 -9.17 10.03
CA VAL A 128 2.28 -8.36 10.27
C VAL A 128 1.95 -8.44 11.76
N VAL A 129 2.93 -8.12 12.62
CA VAL A 129 2.84 -8.31 14.07
C VAL A 129 1.59 -7.58 14.59
N ARG A 130 0.70 -8.33 15.23
CA ARG A 130 -0.43 -7.77 16.00
C ARG A 130 0.09 -6.73 16.99
N GLY A 131 -0.50 -5.53 16.97
CA GLY A 131 -0.04 -4.44 17.83
C GLY A 131 1.31 -3.83 17.44
N ALA A 132 1.92 -4.18 16.29
CA ALA A 132 3.09 -3.48 15.78
C ALA A 132 2.79 -2.00 15.62
N VAL A 133 3.67 -1.20 16.19
CA VAL A 133 3.77 0.23 15.92
C VAL A 133 4.25 0.36 14.47
N ARG A 134 3.61 1.24 13.68
CA ARG A 134 4.05 1.55 12.30
C ARG A 134 5.53 1.90 12.25
N GLY A 135 6.03 2.54 13.31
CA GLY A 135 7.40 2.99 13.48
C GLY A 135 7.57 4.42 12.98
N GLU A 136 8.69 5.04 13.30
CA GLU A 136 8.89 6.49 13.09
C GLU A 136 8.95 6.86 11.60
N MET A 137 9.56 6.05 10.73
CA MET A 137 9.87 6.47 9.35
C MET A 137 9.34 5.52 8.27
N GLY A 138 8.10 5.72 7.83
CA GLY A 138 7.56 5.03 6.65
C GLY A 138 8.03 5.67 5.34
N ALA A 139 7.65 5.09 4.20
CA ALA A 139 7.90 5.70 2.89
C ALA A 139 6.80 5.36 1.89
N VAL A 140 6.58 6.26 0.93
CA VAL A 140 5.92 5.89 -0.34
C VAL A 140 7.04 5.58 -1.33
N VAL A 141 7.00 4.39 -1.93
CA VAL A 141 8.11 3.87 -2.74
C VAL A 141 7.58 3.47 -4.10
N GLY A 142 8.23 3.97 -5.14
CA GLY A 142 8.02 3.58 -6.52
C GLY A 142 8.98 2.47 -6.92
N PHE A 143 8.46 1.47 -7.61
CA PHE A 143 9.16 0.29 -8.09
C PHE A 143 8.96 0.15 -9.60
N GLY A 144 10.02 -0.24 -10.31
CA GLY A 144 9.98 -0.44 -11.76
C GLY A 144 9.04 -1.57 -12.14
N ASP A 145 8.98 -2.63 -11.34
CA ASP A 145 8.06 -3.75 -11.55
C ASP A 145 7.72 -4.49 -10.25
N TYR A 146 6.77 -5.42 -10.36
CA TYR A 146 6.45 -6.37 -9.30
C TYR A 146 6.21 -7.78 -9.86
N GLU A 147 6.61 -8.78 -9.07
CA GLU A 147 6.25 -10.18 -9.27
C GLU A 147 5.16 -10.54 -8.26
N TYR A 148 4.35 -11.54 -8.59
CA TYR A 148 3.37 -12.08 -7.65
C TYR A 148 3.24 -13.59 -7.73
N ALA A 149 2.83 -14.20 -6.63
CA ALA A 149 2.42 -15.60 -6.55
C ALA A 149 1.04 -15.67 -5.91
N VAL A 150 0.10 -16.34 -6.58
CA VAL A 150 -1.22 -16.65 -6.01
C VAL A 150 -1.17 -18.09 -5.51
N THR A 151 -1.54 -18.27 -4.26
CA THR A 151 -1.70 -19.57 -3.61
C THR A 151 -3.15 -19.77 -3.21
N ASP A 152 -3.49 -20.94 -2.70
CA ASP A 152 -4.86 -21.23 -2.23
C ASP A 152 -5.30 -20.34 -1.06
N SER A 153 -4.34 -19.77 -0.31
CA SER A 153 -4.62 -19.01 0.92
C SER A 153 -4.13 -17.57 0.90
N GLN A 154 -3.36 -17.12 -0.10
CA GLN A 154 -2.76 -15.78 -0.11
C GLN A 154 -2.24 -15.37 -1.47
N VAL A 155 -2.00 -14.06 -1.61
CA VAL A 155 -1.30 -13.44 -2.74
C VAL A 155 -0.06 -12.73 -2.22
N LEU A 156 1.09 -13.16 -2.72
CA LEU A 156 2.40 -12.69 -2.30
C LEU A 156 2.99 -11.81 -3.40
N PHE A 157 3.48 -10.62 -3.03
CA PHE A 157 4.09 -9.66 -3.94
C PHE A 157 5.58 -9.49 -3.64
N ARG A 158 6.38 -9.41 -4.70
CA ARG A 158 7.76 -8.90 -4.66
C ARG A 158 7.87 -7.68 -5.55
N PHE A 159 8.55 -6.65 -5.06
CA PHE A 159 8.76 -5.39 -5.74
C PHE A 159 10.23 -5.26 -6.11
N LEU A 160 10.47 -4.83 -7.33
CA LEU A 160 11.79 -4.80 -7.97
C LEU A 160 12.12 -3.37 -8.38
N ASP A 161 13.42 -3.07 -8.40
CA ASP A 161 13.98 -1.84 -8.96
C ASP A 161 13.34 -0.58 -8.38
N VAL A 162 13.81 -0.15 -7.20
CA VAL A 162 13.36 1.13 -6.62
C VAL A 162 13.68 2.28 -7.58
N VAL A 163 12.64 2.97 -8.04
CA VAL A 163 12.72 4.14 -8.93
C VAL A 163 12.35 5.45 -8.25
N GLU A 164 11.69 5.38 -7.09
CA GLU A 164 11.33 6.55 -6.28
C GLU A 164 11.28 6.16 -4.81
N PHE A 165 11.79 7.03 -3.94
CA PHE A 165 11.80 6.80 -2.49
C PHE A 165 11.43 8.10 -1.75
N LEU A 166 10.23 8.13 -1.17
CA LEU A 166 9.67 9.28 -0.45
C LEU A 166 9.48 8.94 1.04
N PRO A 167 10.56 9.00 1.85
CA PRO A 167 10.46 8.76 3.29
C PRO A 167 9.66 9.86 3.98
N HIS A 168 8.91 9.50 5.01
CA HIS A 168 8.14 10.44 5.81
C HIS A 168 7.98 9.97 7.25
N ASP A 169 8.17 10.93 8.17
CA ASP A 169 7.85 10.75 9.59
C ASP A 169 6.32 10.77 9.77
N THR A 170 5.70 11.91 9.48
CA THR A 170 4.25 12.09 9.43
C THR A 170 3.74 12.03 7.99
N ALA A 171 2.59 11.41 7.79
CA ALA A 171 2.08 11.21 6.44
C ALA A 171 1.66 12.51 5.72
N ASP A 172 1.32 13.56 6.47
CA ASP A 172 1.00 14.89 5.91
C ASP A 172 2.15 15.49 5.09
N ALA A 173 3.39 15.04 5.31
CA ALA A 173 4.54 15.40 4.48
C ALA A 173 4.37 15.00 3.00
N GLN A 174 3.47 14.06 2.69
CA GLN A 174 3.16 13.62 1.31
C GLN A 174 2.10 14.49 0.62
N LEU A 175 1.56 15.51 1.30
CA LEU A 175 0.46 16.31 0.76
C LEU A 175 0.87 17.09 -0.50
N ASP A 176 2.06 17.69 -0.51
CA ASP A 176 2.51 18.48 -1.65
C ASP A 176 2.87 17.59 -2.84
N GLU A 177 3.43 16.40 -2.59
CA GLU A 177 3.64 15.35 -3.60
C GLU A 177 2.31 14.88 -4.20
N LEU A 178 1.28 14.70 -3.38
CA LEU A 178 -0.05 14.34 -3.87
C LEU A 178 -0.64 15.46 -4.74
N LYS A 179 -0.56 16.73 -4.30
CA LYS A 179 -1.08 17.86 -5.10
C LYS A 179 -0.39 17.94 -6.46
N ALA A 180 0.95 17.90 -6.47
CA ALA A 180 1.73 17.94 -7.70
C ALA A 180 1.36 16.78 -8.66
N GLU A 181 1.16 15.57 -8.12
CA GLU A 181 0.74 14.42 -8.92
C GLU A 181 -0.67 14.58 -9.49
N LEU A 182 -1.60 15.14 -8.71
CA LEU A 182 -2.95 15.39 -9.18
C LEU A 182 -2.99 16.46 -10.28
N ASP A 183 -2.20 17.53 -10.13
CA ASP A 183 -2.06 18.57 -11.16
C ASP A 183 -1.46 17.98 -12.45
N ARG A 184 -0.45 17.12 -12.33
CA ARG A 184 0.14 16.40 -13.47
C ARG A 184 -0.88 15.50 -14.17
N LEU A 185 -1.73 14.79 -13.42
CA LEU A 185 -2.77 13.93 -13.98
C LEU A 185 -3.92 14.71 -14.61
N ALA A 186 -4.22 15.92 -14.12
CA ALA A 186 -5.26 16.79 -14.68
C ALA A 186 -4.81 17.51 -15.96
N GLY A 187 -3.50 17.70 -16.15
CA GLY A 187 -2.90 18.32 -17.34
C GLY A 187 -2.59 17.36 -18.50
N ASN A 188 -2.82 16.05 -18.33
CA ASN A 188 -2.69 15.01 -19.37
C ASN A 188 -4.06 14.57 -19.89
#